data_AF-A0A952Q6H2-F1
#
_entry.id   AF-A0A952Q6H2-F1
#
_cell.length_a   1.000
_cell.length_b   1.000
_cell.length_c   1.000
_cell.angle_alpha   90.00
_cell.angle_beta   90.00
_cell.angle_gamma   90.00
#
_symmetry.space_group_name_H-M   'P 1'
#
loop_
_entity.id
_entity.type
_entity.pdbx_description
1 polymer ?
#
loop_
_entity_poly.entity_id
_entity_poly.type
_entity_poly.pdbx_seq_one_letter_code
_entity_poly.pdbx_strand_id
1 'polypeptide(L)'
;MDNPLLQARPDDPIQKVHDYARDLAYLSISSALPSGSRFHATDSPHEMKTANELITQFKDKWGRGRLSRGELESPDPNILVSFGYLNRELDQYQIPIYIVTQKAFQLLERPSAAPNIFISYRRQESSAFALLLEARLRLAGVNDIFVDKNIAPGDDWEQVLQDNINKSQILIVLIGPKTLNADSPHVEKEIAWAVASGSRLISVWHNGHLMKNEKNYPSVLAQKQFIVVEQETAKHYETAISELLNSLGYRTY
;
A
#
# COMPACT_ATOMS: atom_id res chain seq x y z
N MET A 1 -5.24 -8.98 -10.21
CA MET A 1 -4.98 -7.55 -9.99
C MET A 1 -6.32 -6.93 -9.69
N ASP A 2 -6.46 -6.28 -8.54
CA ASP A 2 -7.73 -5.64 -8.16
C ASP A 2 -8.04 -4.51 -9.14
N ASN A 3 -9.33 -4.29 -9.43
CA ASN A 3 -9.76 -3.18 -10.27
C ASN A 3 -9.62 -1.86 -9.49
N PRO A 4 -8.65 -0.99 -9.83
CA PRO A 4 -8.41 0.25 -9.07
C PRO A 4 -9.50 1.31 -9.31
N LEU A 5 -10.35 1.14 -10.33
CA LEU A 5 -11.47 2.03 -10.63
C LEU A 5 -12.60 1.95 -9.59
N LEU A 6 -12.65 0.87 -8.82
CA LEU A 6 -13.61 0.70 -7.73
C LEU A 6 -13.20 1.45 -6.46
N GLN A 7 -11.94 1.90 -6.37
CA GLN A 7 -11.47 2.70 -5.24
C GLN A 7 -12.04 4.11 -5.31
N ALA A 8 -12.35 4.67 -4.15
CA ALA A 8 -12.72 6.07 -4.05
C ALA A 8 -11.58 6.96 -4.57
N ARG A 9 -11.94 8.11 -5.15
CA ARG A 9 -10.97 9.11 -5.54
C ARG A 9 -10.28 9.68 -4.28
N PRO A 10 -8.94 9.78 -4.25
CA PRO A 10 -8.25 10.38 -3.12
C PRO A 10 -8.48 11.90 -3.07
N ASP A 11 -8.47 12.48 -1.88
CA ASP A 11 -8.55 13.94 -1.71
C ASP A 11 -7.19 14.64 -1.90
N ASP A 12 -6.10 13.96 -1.50
CA ASP A 12 -4.73 14.47 -1.60
C ASP A 12 -4.33 14.72 -3.07
N PRO A 13 -3.85 15.93 -3.42
CA PRO A 13 -3.50 16.28 -4.80
C PRO A 13 -2.41 15.40 -5.43
N ILE A 14 -1.40 14.98 -4.65
CA ILE A 14 -0.30 14.16 -5.17
C ILE A 14 -0.81 12.73 -5.41
N GLN A 15 -1.59 12.19 -4.47
CA GLN A 15 -2.21 10.89 -4.61
C GLN A 15 -3.18 10.84 -5.80
N LYS A 16 -3.90 11.93 -6.11
CA LYS A 16 -4.72 12.04 -7.34
C LYS A 16 -3.90 11.82 -8.60
N VAL A 17 -2.69 12.39 -8.71
CA VAL A 17 -1.79 12.19 -9.85
C VAL A 17 -1.40 10.71 -9.99
N HIS A 18 -1.03 10.08 -8.89
CA HIS A 18 -0.65 8.66 -8.87
C HIS A 18 -1.81 7.72 -9.21
N ASP A 19 -2.99 7.95 -8.65
CA ASP A 19 -4.13 7.07 -8.86
C ASP A 19 -4.73 7.25 -10.26
N TYR A 20 -4.76 8.49 -10.78
CA TYR A 20 -5.19 8.72 -12.16
C TYR A 20 -4.25 8.04 -13.17
N ALA A 21 -2.94 8.14 -12.98
CA ALA A 21 -1.95 7.45 -13.81
C ALA A 21 -2.10 5.92 -13.74
N ARG A 22 -2.35 5.36 -12.54
CA ARG A 22 -2.60 3.93 -12.34
C ARG A 22 -3.85 3.49 -13.08
N ASP A 23 -4.93 4.25 -12.99
CA ASP A 23 -6.20 3.94 -13.61
C ASP A 23 -6.11 3.99 -15.15
N LEU A 24 -5.38 4.96 -15.70
CA LEU A 24 -5.06 5.00 -17.13
C LEU A 24 -4.23 3.78 -17.58
N ALA A 25 -3.23 3.39 -16.80
CA ALA A 25 -2.43 2.19 -17.07
C ALA A 25 -3.30 0.92 -17.00
N TYR A 26 -4.20 0.84 -16.02
CA TYR A 26 -5.14 -0.28 -15.87
C TYR A 26 -6.07 -0.42 -17.07
N LEU A 27 -6.66 0.69 -17.53
CA LEU A 27 -7.48 0.71 -18.73
C LEU A 27 -6.68 0.27 -19.97
N SER A 28 -5.41 0.65 -20.05
CA SER A 28 -4.53 0.35 -21.18
C SER A 28 -4.23 -1.15 -21.29
N ILE A 29 -3.91 -1.80 -20.16
CA ILE A 29 -3.65 -3.26 -20.15
C ILE A 29 -4.93 -4.09 -20.24
N SER A 30 -6.09 -3.53 -19.85
CA SER A 30 -7.38 -4.21 -19.90
C SER A 30 -8.04 -4.12 -21.29
N SER A 31 -7.32 -3.63 -22.30
CA SER A 31 -7.81 -3.39 -23.66
C SER A 31 -9.10 -2.56 -23.71
N ALA A 32 -9.34 -1.74 -22.68
CA ALA A 32 -10.53 -0.91 -22.60
C ALA A 32 -10.46 0.29 -23.55
N LEU A 33 -9.24 0.72 -23.86
CA LEU A 33 -8.95 1.91 -24.63
C LEU A 33 -8.77 1.55 -26.12
N PRO A 34 -9.48 2.23 -27.05
CA PRO A 34 -9.44 1.90 -28.48
C PRO A 34 -8.04 1.95 -29.11
N SER A 35 -7.18 2.82 -28.59
CA SER A 35 -5.83 3.07 -29.09
C SER A 35 -4.73 2.46 -28.20
N GLY A 36 -5.10 1.53 -27.30
CA GLY A 36 -4.19 0.96 -26.31
C GLY A 36 -3.72 2.02 -25.30
N SER A 37 -2.42 2.29 -25.25
CA SER A 37 -1.81 3.24 -24.30
C SER A 37 -1.76 4.70 -24.78
N ARG A 38 -2.40 5.03 -25.92
CA ARG A 38 -2.36 6.37 -26.55
C ARG A 38 -3.68 7.11 -26.44
N PHE A 39 -3.67 8.40 -26.11
CA PHE A 39 -4.86 9.25 -26.07
C PHE A 39 -4.57 10.62 -26.68
N HIS A 40 -5.49 11.17 -27.46
CA HIS A 40 -5.38 12.58 -27.86
C HIS A 40 -5.69 13.50 -26.68
N ALA A 41 -5.09 14.69 -26.64
CA ALA A 41 -5.46 15.71 -25.65
C ALA A 41 -6.95 16.11 -25.74
N THR A 42 -7.53 15.97 -26.94
CA THR A 42 -8.97 16.15 -27.22
C THR A 42 -9.80 14.91 -26.92
N ASP A 43 -9.20 13.71 -26.97
CA ASP A 43 -9.80 12.47 -26.46
C ASP A 43 -9.72 12.45 -24.93
N SER A 44 -10.26 13.50 -24.30
CA SER A 44 -10.56 13.43 -22.89
C SER A 44 -11.29 12.12 -22.65
N PRO A 45 -10.92 11.31 -21.64
CA PRO A 45 -11.63 10.07 -21.33
C PRO A 45 -13.15 10.28 -21.22
N HIS A 46 -13.59 11.50 -20.92
CA HIS A 46 -14.99 11.94 -20.91
C HIS A 46 -15.70 11.86 -22.27
N GLU A 47 -14.99 12.04 -23.39
CA GLU A 47 -15.52 12.01 -24.76
C GLU A 47 -15.54 10.59 -25.37
N MET A 48 -14.99 9.59 -24.67
CA MET A 48 -15.01 8.19 -25.13
C MET A 48 -16.45 7.68 -25.21
N LYS A 49 -17.02 7.56 -26.42
CA LYS A 49 -18.36 7.02 -26.67
C LYS A 49 -18.33 5.49 -26.75
N THR A 50 -18.06 4.81 -25.64
CA THR A 50 -18.00 3.34 -25.61
C THR A 50 -18.94 2.77 -24.54
N ALA A 51 -19.61 1.65 -24.87
CA ALA A 51 -20.40 0.85 -23.92
C ALA A 51 -19.48 -0.05 -23.05
N ASN A 52 -18.29 0.43 -22.70
CA ASN A 52 -17.32 -0.33 -21.92
C ASN A 52 -17.48 0.04 -20.45
N GLU A 53 -17.81 -0.96 -19.62
CA GLU A 53 -18.03 -0.79 -18.18
C GLU A 53 -16.84 -0.14 -17.46
N LEU A 54 -15.60 -0.49 -17.84
CA LEU A 54 -14.40 0.11 -17.24
C LEU A 54 -14.24 1.58 -17.59
N ILE A 55 -14.63 1.99 -18.80
CA ILE A 55 -14.64 3.40 -19.19
C ILE A 55 -15.72 4.16 -18.41
N THR A 56 -16.88 3.55 -18.18
CA THR A 56 -17.92 4.13 -17.32
C THR A 56 -17.41 4.30 -15.89
N GLN A 57 -16.82 3.27 -15.28
CA GLN A 57 -16.24 3.33 -13.93
C GLN A 57 -15.16 4.41 -13.82
N PHE A 58 -14.27 4.51 -14.82
CA PHE A 58 -13.26 5.57 -14.88
C PHE A 58 -13.89 6.97 -14.94
N LYS A 59 -14.94 7.15 -15.75
CA LYS A 59 -15.69 8.41 -15.84
C LYS A 59 -16.44 8.74 -14.55
N ASP A 60 -16.96 7.74 -13.86
CA ASP A 60 -17.66 7.98 -12.58
C ASP A 60 -16.67 8.41 -11.50
N LYS A 61 -15.45 7.86 -11.50
CA LYS A 61 -14.38 8.22 -10.54
C LYS A 61 -13.72 9.57 -10.83
N TRP A 62 -13.43 9.86 -12.11
CA TRP A 62 -12.60 11.02 -12.52
C TRP A 62 -13.33 12.07 -13.36
N GLY A 63 -14.57 11.79 -13.78
CA GLY A 63 -15.39 12.70 -14.56
C GLY A 63 -16.12 13.73 -13.71
N ARG A 64 -16.69 14.72 -14.41
CA ARG A 64 -17.44 15.80 -13.77
C ARG A 64 -18.60 15.20 -12.97
N GLY A 65 -18.53 15.31 -11.64
CA GLY A 65 -19.71 15.15 -10.81
C GLY A 65 -20.87 15.99 -11.33
N ARG A 66 -22.11 15.53 -11.12
CA ARG A 66 -23.34 16.16 -11.66
C ARG A 66 -23.61 17.60 -11.18
N LEU A 67 -22.74 18.23 -10.39
CA LEU A 67 -22.91 19.59 -9.91
C LEU A 67 -21.57 20.34 -9.85
N SER A 68 -21.56 21.51 -10.49
CA SER A 68 -20.65 22.66 -10.30
C SER A 68 -19.54 22.87 -11.35
N ARG A 69 -19.81 23.84 -12.24
CA ARG A 69 -18.88 24.78 -12.89
C ARG A 69 -17.44 24.30 -13.18
N GLY A 70 -17.28 23.62 -14.31
CA GLY A 70 -16.19 23.91 -15.26
C GLY A 70 -14.75 23.51 -14.91
N GLU A 71 -14.42 23.13 -13.68
CA GLU A 71 -13.08 22.63 -13.32
C GLU A 71 -12.96 21.12 -13.63
N LEU A 72 -11.83 20.73 -14.21
CA LEU A 72 -11.50 19.32 -14.44
C LEU A 72 -11.08 18.69 -13.11
N GLU A 73 -11.74 17.60 -12.69
CA GLU A 73 -11.35 16.85 -11.49
C GLU A 73 -10.17 15.89 -11.75
N SER A 74 -9.85 15.63 -13.03
CA SER A 74 -8.65 14.93 -13.46
C SER A 74 -7.40 15.83 -13.38
N PRO A 75 -6.22 15.28 -13.03
CA PRO A 75 -4.96 16.03 -13.09
C PRO A 75 -4.67 16.61 -14.47
N ASP A 76 -4.01 17.78 -14.52
CA ASP A 76 -3.49 18.34 -15.76
C ASP A 76 -2.51 17.33 -16.42
N PRO A 77 -2.68 16.99 -17.71
CA PRO A 77 -1.79 16.08 -18.42
C PRO A 77 -0.30 16.46 -18.33
N ASN A 78 0.04 17.75 -18.28
CA ASN A 78 1.42 18.21 -18.14
C ASN A 78 2.03 17.88 -16.77
N ILE A 79 1.19 17.78 -15.72
CA ILE A 79 1.63 17.27 -14.42
C ILE A 79 1.97 15.79 -14.53
N LEU A 80 1.11 14.99 -15.17
CA LEU A 80 1.37 13.56 -15.41
C LEU A 80 2.66 13.35 -16.25
N VAL A 81 2.93 14.22 -17.22
CA VAL A 81 4.19 14.23 -17.97
C VAL A 81 5.38 14.55 -17.08
N SER A 82 5.27 15.55 -16.20
CA SER A 82 6.34 15.95 -15.28
C SER A 82 6.66 14.86 -14.25
N PHE A 83 5.67 14.08 -13.83
CA PHE A 83 5.88 12.89 -13.00
C PHE A 83 6.42 11.69 -13.79
N GLY A 84 6.51 11.79 -15.12
CA GLY A 84 7.00 10.74 -16.02
C GLY A 84 6.00 9.62 -16.24
N TYR A 85 4.70 9.83 -15.94
CA TYR A 85 3.64 8.85 -16.16
C TYR A 85 3.08 8.87 -17.57
N LEU A 86 3.18 10.01 -18.24
CA LEU A 86 2.82 10.19 -19.65
C LEU A 86 4.02 10.73 -20.44
N ASN A 87 4.17 10.28 -21.68
CA ASN A 87 4.96 10.97 -22.70
C ASN A 87 4.02 11.77 -23.59
N ARG A 88 4.41 12.99 -23.95
CA ARG A 88 3.67 13.83 -24.90
C ARG A 88 4.36 13.76 -26.27
N GLU A 89 3.62 13.32 -27.27
CA GLU A 89 4.02 13.34 -28.68
C GLU A 89 3.03 14.18 -29.49
N LEU A 90 3.33 14.41 -30.76
CA LEU A 90 2.41 15.02 -31.72
C LEU A 90 2.06 13.96 -32.78
N ASP A 91 0.79 13.85 -33.12
CA ASP A 91 0.38 13.03 -34.24
C ASP A 91 0.72 13.69 -35.59
N GLN A 92 0.34 13.03 -36.69
CA GLN A 92 0.55 13.53 -38.06
C GLN A 92 -0.11 14.90 -38.34
N TYR A 93 -1.07 15.32 -37.51
CA TYR A 93 -1.82 16.57 -37.62
C TYR A 93 -1.35 17.63 -36.61
N GLN A 94 -0.20 17.42 -35.96
CA GLN A 94 0.33 18.31 -34.91
C GLN A 94 -0.58 18.40 -33.67
N ILE A 95 -1.46 17.40 -33.47
CA ILE A 95 -2.33 17.32 -32.30
C ILE A 95 -1.56 16.59 -31.19
N PRO A 96 -1.53 17.12 -29.97
CA PRO A 96 -0.87 16.44 -28.86
C PRO A 96 -1.54 15.10 -28.54
N ILE A 97 -0.72 14.06 -28.48
CA ILE A 97 -1.08 12.74 -27.99
C ILE A 97 -0.26 12.42 -26.74
N TYR A 98 -0.88 11.72 -25.80
CA TYR A 98 -0.24 11.24 -24.58
C TYR A 98 -0.14 9.73 -24.61
N ILE A 99 1.02 9.22 -24.18
CA ILE A 99 1.33 7.80 -24.15
C ILE A 99 1.65 7.39 -22.72
N VAL A 100 0.95 6.39 -22.19
CA VAL A 100 1.24 5.82 -20.86
C VAL A 100 2.64 5.20 -20.84
N THR A 101 3.46 5.58 -19.87
CA THR A 101 4.84 5.10 -19.74
C THR A 101 4.93 3.85 -18.86
N GLN A 102 6.09 3.18 -18.89
CA GLN A 102 6.42 2.09 -17.96
C GLN A 102 6.22 2.49 -16.49
N LYS A 103 6.55 3.73 -16.13
CA LYS A 103 6.42 4.22 -14.74
C LYS A 103 4.98 4.21 -14.25
N ALA A 104 4.01 4.43 -15.14
CA ALA A 104 2.60 4.33 -14.80
C ALA A 104 2.15 2.87 -14.68
N PHE A 105 2.64 1.96 -15.53
CA PHE A 105 2.36 0.52 -15.41
C PHE A 105 2.94 -0.09 -14.12
N GLN A 106 4.09 0.38 -13.64
CA GLN A 106 4.64 -0.02 -12.33
C GLN A 106 3.70 0.27 -11.16
N LEU A 107 2.78 1.24 -11.29
CA LEU A 107 1.77 1.51 -10.25
C LEU A 107 0.76 0.37 -10.11
N LEU A 108 0.67 -0.53 -11.09
CA LEU A 108 -0.18 -1.73 -11.07
C LEU A 108 0.51 -2.93 -10.39
N GLU A 109 1.81 -2.81 -10.10
CA GLU A 109 2.60 -3.84 -9.42
C GLU A 109 2.44 -3.77 -7.89
N ARG A 110 1.65 -2.82 -7.40
CA ARG A 110 1.29 -2.64 -5.99
C ARG A 110 -0.23 -2.60 -5.79
N PRO A 111 -0.73 -2.84 -4.57
CA PRO A 111 -2.17 -2.82 -4.29
C PRO A 111 -2.83 -1.48 -4.65
N SER A 112 -4.11 -1.55 -5.04
CA SER A 112 -4.88 -0.35 -5.41
C SER A 112 -5.15 0.57 -4.21
N ALA A 113 -5.35 -0.01 -3.03
CA ALA A 113 -5.39 0.68 -1.75
C ALA A 113 -4.18 0.22 -0.91
N ALA A 114 -3.34 1.15 -0.48
CA ALA A 114 -2.27 0.83 0.45
C ALA A 114 -2.88 0.47 1.81
N PRO A 115 -2.45 -0.62 2.46
CA PRO A 115 -3.00 -1.00 3.74
C PRO A 115 -2.49 -0.08 4.86
N ASN A 116 -3.33 0.11 5.88
CA ASN A 116 -2.92 0.76 7.12
C ASN A 116 -2.25 -0.28 8.02
N ILE A 117 -0.96 -0.06 8.32
CA ILE A 117 -0.12 -1.05 9.01
C ILE A 117 0.28 -0.54 10.39
N PHE A 118 0.12 -1.40 11.39
CA PHE A 118 0.73 -1.23 12.70
C PHE A 118 1.92 -2.18 12.87
N ILE A 119 3.07 -1.67 13.32
CA ILE A 119 4.29 -2.47 13.59
C ILE A 119 4.54 -2.51 15.11
N SER A 120 4.26 -3.68 15.70
CA SER A 120 4.54 -4.04 17.08
C SER A 120 5.90 -4.70 17.20
N TYR A 121 6.70 -4.27 18.18
CA TYR A 121 8.04 -4.83 18.40
C TYR A 121 8.58 -4.48 19.80
N ARG A 122 9.54 -5.27 20.30
CA ARG A 122 10.25 -4.94 21.54
C ARG A 122 11.41 -3.98 21.29
N ARG A 123 11.36 -2.78 21.86
CA ARG A 123 12.37 -1.72 21.65
C ARG A 123 13.82 -2.14 21.88
N GLN A 124 14.08 -2.94 22.91
CA GLN A 124 15.43 -3.39 23.25
C GLN A 124 16.00 -4.45 22.29
N GLU A 125 15.15 -5.12 21.49
CA GLU A 125 15.57 -6.23 20.62
C GLU A 125 15.44 -5.89 19.13
N SER A 126 14.36 -5.20 18.74
CA SER A 126 13.94 -5.16 17.33
C SER A 126 13.87 -3.74 16.75
N SER A 127 14.36 -2.72 17.47
CA SER A 127 14.28 -1.32 17.02
C SER A 127 14.91 -1.05 15.65
N ALA A 128 16.06 -1.65 15.37
CA ALA A 128 16.74 -1.48 14.08
C ALA A 128 15.94 -2.14 12.95
N PHE A 129 15.42 -3.35 13.19
CA PHE A 129 14.63 -4.06 12.20
C PHE A 129 13.28 -3.38 11.95
N ALA A 130 12.60 -2.88 12.98
CA ALA A 130 11.37 -2.11 12.85
C ALA A 130 11.55 -0.87 11.97
N LEU A 131 12.64 -0.12 12.16
CA LEU A 131 12.95 1.05 11.33
C LEU A 131 13.30 0.67 9.88
N LEU A 132 14.08 -0.40 9.69
CA LEU A 132 14.38 -0.90 8.36
C LEU A 132 13.09 -1.29 7.62
N LEU A 133 12.20 -2.01 8.31
CA LEU A 133 10.93 -2.44 7.75
C LEU A 133 10.04 -1.25 7.41
N GLU A 134 9.91 -0.28 8.32
CA GLU A 134 9.17 0.96 8.06
C GLU A 134 9.71 1.66 6.80
N ALA A 135 11.02 1.87 6.72
CA ALA A 135 11.64 2.52 5.58
C ALA A 135 11.36 1.78 4.27
N ARG A 136 11.45 0.44 4.26
CA ARG A 136 11.18 -0.38 3.07
C ARG A 136 9.71 -0.36 2.66
N LEU A 137 8.78 -0.36 3.62
CA LEU A 137 7.34 -0.21 3.35
C LEU A 137 7.04 1.18 2.76
N ARG A 138 7.63 2.25 3.31
CA ARG A 138 7.49 3.61 2.76
C ARG A 138 8.03 3.71 1.33
N LEU A 139 9.20 3.12 1.06
CA LEU A 139 9.78 3.08 -0.29
C LEU A 139 8.90 2.30 -1.28
N ALA A 140 8.20 1.25 -0.82
CA ALA A 140 7.22 0.53 -1.64
C ALA A 140 5.92 1.33 -1.87
N GLY A 141 5.74 2.46 -1.19
CA GLY A 141 4.57 3.33 -1.30
C GLY A 141 3.46 3.03 -0.29
N VAL A 142 3.78 2.37 0.83
CA VAL A 142 2.89 2.29 2.00
C VAL A 142 3.06 3.56 2.82
N ASN A 143 2.04 4.41 2.87
CA ASN A 143 2.14 5.71 3.53
C ASN A 143 1.64 5.70 4.98
N ASP A 144 0.59 4.91 5.27
CA ASP A 144 -0.07 4.83 6.57
C ASP A 144 0.54 3.69 7.42
N ILE A 145 1.67 4.00 8.05
CA ILE A 145 2.41 3.07 8.92
C ILE A 145 2.55 3.70 10.29
N PHE A 146 2.08 2.99 11.30
CA PHE A 146 2.31 3.28 12.71
C PHE A 146 3.34 2.32 13.28
N VAL A 147 4.41 2.88 13.84
CA VAL A 147 5.42 2.13 14.59
C VAL A 147 5.27 2.53 16.05
N ASP A 148 5.47 1.61 17.00
CA ASP A 148 5.51 1.87 18.46
C ASP A 148 6.73 2.75 18.86
N LYS A 149 6.75 3.97 18.32
CA LYS A 149 7.68 5.08 18.55
C LYS A 149 6.96 6.44 18.64
N ASN A 150 5.67 6.51 18.32
CA ASN A 150 4.97 7.78 18.06
C ASN A 150 4.04 8.25 19.20
N ILE A 151 4.17 7.74 20.42
CA ILE A 151 3.33 8.18 21.54
C ILE A 151 3.98 9.38 22.22
N ALA A 152 3.30 10.52 22.23
CA ALA A 152 3.82 11.75 22.81
C ALA A 152 3.94 11.64 24.34
N PRO A 153 4.93 12.28 24.98
CA PRO A 153 4.99 12.35 26.43
C PRO A 153 3.72 13.00 27.01
N GLY A 154 2.98 12.25 27.82
CA GLY A 154 1.76 12.73 28.49
C GLY A 154 0.45 12.12 27.98
N ASP A 155 0.47 11.39 26.86
CA ASP A 155 -0.70 10.66 26.37
C ASP A 155 -0.95 9.36 27.16
N ASP A 156 -2.21 8.91 27.23
CA ASP A 156 -2.53 7.56 27.68
C ASP A 156 -2.02 6.56 26.63
N TRP A 157 -0.84 6.03 26.93
CA TRP A 157 -0.11 5.13 26.06
C TRP A 157 -0.94 3.90 25.65
N GLU A 158 -1.75 3.33 26.56
CA GLU A 158 -2.52 2.12 26.28
C GLU A 158 -3.71 2.43 25.36
N GLN A 159 -4.40 3.54 25.60
CA GLN A 159 -5.53 3.95 24.77
C GLN A 159 -5.10 4.32 23.35
N VAL A 160 -4.02 5.09 23.19
CA VAL A 160 -3.50 5.47 21.86
C VAL A 160 -3.09 4.23 21.07
N LEU A 161 -2.45 3.25 21.74
CA LEU A 161 -2.02 2.02 21.11
C LEU A 161 -3.21 1.18 20.63
N GLN A 162 -4.21 1.00 21.49
CA GLN A 162 -5.43 0.27 21.15
C GLN A 162 -6.18 0.93 19.98
N ASP A 163 -6.33 2.26 19.99
CA ASP A 163 -7.02 2.99 18.93
C ASP A 163 -6.32 2.86 17.58
N ASN A 164 -4.99 2.91 17.55
CA ASN A 164 -4.23 2.74 16.31
C ASN A 164 -4.29 1.30 15.80
N ILE A 165 -4.23 0.30 16.68
CA ILE A 165 -4.37 -1.10 16.30
C ILE A 165 -5.78 -1.37 15.74
N ASN A 166 -6.82 -0.86 16.39
CA ASN A 166 -8.20 -1.02 15.94
C ASN A 166 -8.46 -0.41 14.55
N LYS A 167 -7.73 0.66 14.19
CA LYS A 167 -7.79 1.29 12.87
C LYS A 167 -6.89 0.61 11.84
N SER A 168 -5.94 -0.21 12.27
CA SER A 168 -5.01 -0.89 11.38
C SER A 168 -5.68 -2.06 10.68
N GLN A 169 -5.46 -2.19 9.37
CA GLN A 169 -5.89 -3.35 8.61
C GLN A 169 -4.96 -4.55 8.86
N ILE A 170 -3.69 -4.25 9.17
CA ILE A 170 -2.63 -5.24 9.30
C ILE A 170 -1.81 -4.93 10.54
N LEU A 171 -1.67 -5.93 11.42
CA LEU A 171 -0.74 -5.90 12.53
C LEU A 171 0.48 -6.75 12.15
N ILE A 172 1.65 -6.12 12.07
CA ILE A 172 2.94 -6.78 11.95
C ILE A 172 3.59 -6.87 13.32
N VAL A 173 3.94 -8.07 13.77
CA VAL A 173 4.62 -8.28 15.07
C VAL A 173 6.02 -8.83 14.82
N LEU A 174 7.05 -8.10 15.25
CA LEU A 174 8.43 -8.56 15.22
C LEU A 174 8.75 -9.33 16.50
N ILE A 175 8.95 -10.63 16.39
CA ILE A 175 9.13 -11.54 17.52
C ILE A 175 10.61 -11.94 17.63
N GLY A 176 11.29 -11.33 18.60
CA GLY A 176 12.60 -11.76 19.10
C GLY A 176 12.52 -12.62 20.36
N PRO A 177 13.67 -13.09 20.88
CA PRO A 177 13.74 -14.03 21.99
C PRO A 177 13.00 -13.64 23.27
N LYS A 178 12.90 -12.33 23.55
CA LYS A 178 12.24 -11.82 24.76
C LYS A 178 10.97 -11.04 24.45
N THR A 179 10.49 -11.04 23.21
CA THR A 179 9.33 -10.22 22.81
C THR A 179 8.05 -10.66 23.50
N LEU A 180 7.84 -11.97 23.65
CA LEU A 180 6.67 -12.57 24.29
C LEU A 180 6.96 -13.09 25.71
N ASN A 181 7.99 -12.55 26.38
CA ASN A 181 8.25 -12.90 27.77
C ASN A 181 7.20 -12.28 28.70
N ALA A 182 6.87 -12.98 29.78
CA ALA A 182 5.89 -12.56 30.79
C ALA A 182 6.15 -11.16 31.38
N ASP A 183 7.41 -10.71 31.38
CA ASP A 183 7.81 -9.37 31.87
C ASP A 183 7.43 -8.22 30.92
N SER A 184 6.82 -8.51 29.77
CA SER A 184 6.40 -7.53 28.76
C SER A 184 5.02 -7.90 28.15
N PRO A 185 3.93 -7.80 28.92
CA PRO A 185 2.58 -8.26 28.51
C PRO A 185 1.94 -7.42 27.40
N HIS A 186 2.60 -6.34 26.96
CA HIS A 186 2.07 -5.40 25.98
C HIS A 186 1.81 -6.04 24.62
N VAL A 187 2.76 -6.84 24.10
CA VAL A 187 2.63 -7.45 22.77
C VAL A 187 1.46 -8.46 22.72
N GLU A 188 1.21 -9.19 23.79
CA GLU A 188 0.06 -10.12 23.84
C GLU A 188 -1.28 -9.38 23.83
N LYS A 189 -1.38 -8.26 24.55
CA LYS A 189 -2.57 -7.39 24.52
C LYS A 189 -2.79 -6.80 23.12
N GLU A 190 -1.74 -6.33 22.48
CA GLU A 190 -1.80 -5.79 21.11
C GLU A 190 -2.29 -6.85 20.10
N ILE A 191 -1.77 -8.07 20.20
CA ILE A 191 -2.26 -9.21 19.39
C ILE A 191 -3.75 -9.46 19.67
N ALA A 192 -4.17 -9.44 20.94
CA ALA A 192 -5.57 -9.65 21.29
C ALA A 192 -6.49 -8.56 20.70
N TRP A 193 -6.08 -7.29 20.75
CA TRP A 193 -6.83 -6.19 20.13
C TRP A 193 -6.93 -6.33 18.62
N ALA A 194 -5.82 -6.63 17.94
CA ALA A 194 -5.81 -6.83 16.49
C ALA A 194 -6.71 -8.00 16.05
N VAL A 195 -6.74 -9.08 16.83
CA VAL A 195 -7.65 -10.20 16.58
C VAL A 195 -9.10 -9.78 16.76
N ALA A 196 -9.39 -9.00 17.82
CA ALA A 196 -10.74 -8.51 18.09
C ALA A 196 -11.25 -7.51 17.05
N SER A 197 -10.37 -6.67 16.48
CA SER A 197 -10.69 -5.71 15.41
C SER A 197 -10.75 -6.32 14.01
N GLY A 198 -10.36 -7.60 13.86
CA GLY A 198 -10.31 -8.27 12.56
C GLY A 198 -9.08 -7.93 11.72
N SER A 199 -8.07 -7.29 12.32
CA SER A 199 -6.81 -6.96 11.64
C SER A 199 -6.07 -8.24 11.24
N ARG A 200 -5.46 -8.23 10.05
CA ARG A 200 -4.61 -9.34 9.59
C ARG A 200 -3.30 -9.32 10.36
N LEU A 201 -3.11 -10.31 11.23
CA LEU A 201 -1.86 -10.56 11.95
C LEU A 201 -0.81 -11.20 11.04
N ILE A 202 0.38 -10.61 10.97
CA ILE A 202 1.59 -11.17 10.32
C ILE A 202 2.73 -11.13 11.34
N SER A 203 3.26 -12.29 11.74
CA SER A 203 4.42 -12.35 12.63
C SER A 203 5.71 -12.58 11.87
N VAL A 204 6.75 -11.83 12.23
CA VAL A 204 8.11 -11.95 11.69
C VAL A 204 9.06 -12.32 12.82
N TRP A 205 9.65 -13.51 12.73
CA TRP A 205 10.52 -14.08 13.77
C TRP A 205 11.97 -13.79 13.41
N HIS A 206 12.76 -13.30 14.36
CA HIS A 206 14.15 -12.91 14.09
C HIS A 206 15.07 -13.19 15.29
N ASN A 207 16.36 -12.88 15.13
CA ASN A 207 17.40 -13.07 16.15
C ASN A 207 17.50 -14.53 16.63
N GLY A 208 17.36 -15.47 15.70
CA GLY A 208 17.39 -16.91 15.98
C GLY A 208 16.23 -17.42 16.83
N HIS A 209 15.22 -16.58 17.11
CA HIS A 209 14.01 -17.02 17.79
C HIS A 209 13.11 -17.73 16.80
N LEU A 210 12.74 -18.97 17.12
CA LEU A 210 11.81 -19.78 16.34
C LEU A 210 10.73 -20.30 17.28
N MET A 211 9.53 -20.54 16.73
CA MET A 211 8.44 -21.15 17.45
C MET A 211 8.81 -22.60 17.78
N LYS A 212 9.33 -22.84 18.99
CA LYS A 212 9.76 -24.18 19.43
C LYS A 212 8.64 -24.99 20.08
N ASN A 213 7.73 -24.32 20.78
CA ASN A 213 6.60 -24.95 21.47
C ASN A 213 5.37 -24.03 21.41
N GLU A 214 4.38 -24.41 20.61
CA GLU A 214 3.15 -23.64 20.38
C GLU A 214 2.42 -23.25 21.67
N LYS A 215 2.52 -24.05 22.73
CA LYS A 215 1.87 -23.76 24.03
C LYS A 215 2.41 -22.53 24.75
N ASN A 216 3.60 -22.07 24.38
CA ASN A 216 4.24 -20.90 24.97
C ASN A 216 3.89 -19.59 24.24
N TYR A 217 3.04 -19.66 23.22
CA TYR A 217 2.69 -18.54 22.38
C TYR A 217 1.17 -18.39 22.29
N PRO A 218 0.63 -17.17 22.11
CA PRO A 218 -0.77 -16.97 21.77
C PRO A 218 -1.19 -17.90 20.61
N SER A 219 -2.26 -18.66 20.80
CA SER A 219 -2.68 -19.71 19.84
C SER A 219 -2.91 -19.18 18.42
N VAL A 220 -3.27 -17.91 18.29
CA VAL A 220 -3.44 -17.24 16.99
C VAL A 220 -2.15 -17.16 16.17
N LEU A 221 -0.97 -17.12 16.82
CA LEU A 221 0.32 -17.13 16.12
C LEU A 221 0.63 -18.51 15.55
N ALA A 222 0.32 -19.57 16.30
CA ALA A 222 0.56 -20.95 15.86
C ALA A 222 -0.34 -21.36 14.68
N GLN A 223 -1.52 -20.75 14.55
CA GLN A 223 -2.49 -21.07 13.50
C GLN A 223 -2.25 -20.31 12.18
N LYS A 224 -1.28 -19.39 12.12
CA LYS A 224 -1.02 -18.54 10.94
C LYS A 224 0.39 -18.75 10.41
N GLN A 225 0.54 -18.64 9.09
CA GLN A 225 1.85 -18.62 8.45
C GLN A 225 2.66 -17.39 8.93
N PHE A 226 3.96 -17.57 9.13
CA PHE A 226 4.87 -16.56 9.65
C PHE A 226 6.15 -16.48 8.82
N ILE A 227 6.83 -15.35 8.90
CA ILE A 227 8.09 -15.08 8.21
C ILE A 227 9.24 -15.26 9.20
N VAL A 228 10.37 -15.80 8.74
CA VAL A 228 11.55 -16.05 9.57
C VAL A 228 12.79 -15.38 8.98
N VAL A 229 13.52 -14.65 9.81
CA VAL A 229 14.89 -14.21 9.54
C VAL A 229 15.82 -15.28 10.11
N GLU A 230 16.26 -16.22 9.28
CA GLU A 230 17.07 -17.37 9.73
C GLU A 230 18.41 -16.98 10.34
N GLN A 231 19.04 -15.94 9.78
CA GLN A 231 20.31 -15.40 10.25
C GLN A 231 20.29 -13.88 10.19
N GLU A 232 20.98 -13.23 11.12
CA GLU A 232 21.09 -11.77 11.24
C GLU A 232 22.05 -11.18 10.18
N THR A 233 21.75 -11.41 8.91
CA THR A 233 22.52 -10.91 7.76
C THR A 233 21.64 -10.13 6.82
N ALA A 234 22.22 -9.17 6.09
CA ALA A 234 21.50 -8.32 5.15
C ALA A 234 20.66 -9.12 4.14
N LYS A 235 21.18 -10.28 3.70
CA LYS A 235 20.47 -11.17 2.77
C LYS A 235 19.16 -11.72 3.36
N HIS A 236 19.17 -12.25 4.58
CA HIS A 236 17.95 -12.83 5.17
C HIS A 236 16.94 -11.75 5.57
N TYR A 237 17.43 -10.57 5.97
CA TYR A 237 16.57 -9.41 6.15
C TYR A 237 15.87 -8.99 4.86
N GLU A 238 16.60 -8.92 3.74
CA GLU A 238 16.02 -8.60 2.43
C GLU A 238 15.00 -9.66 1.99
N THR A 239 15.31 -10.94 2.17
CA THR A 239 14.37 -12.04 1.88
C THR A 239 13.09 -11.90 2.69
N ALA A 240 13.18 -11.73 4.01
CA ALA A 240 12.02 -11.60 4.88
C ALA A 240 11.16 -10.37 4.54
N ILE A 241 11.80 -9.24 4.23
CA ILE A 241 11.10 -8.01 3.82
C ILE A 241 10.41 -8.20 2.46
N SER A 242 11.05 -8.90 1.53
CA SER A 242 10.48 -9.20 0.21
C SER A 242 9.28 -10.14 0.32
N GLU A 243 9.37 -11.21 1.13
CA GLU A 243 8.26 -12.09 1.45
C GLU A 243 7.09 -11.32 2.07
N LEU A 244 7.39 -10.43 3.02
CA LEU A 244 6.38 -9.58 3.65
C LEU A 244 5.69 -8.67 2.63
N LEU A 245 6.44 -7.94 1.81
CA LEU A 245 5.90 -7.07 0.76
C LEU A 245 5.03 -7.84 -0.23
N ASN A 246 5.49 -9.01 -0.68
CA ASN A 246 4.71 -9.88 -1.56
C ASN A 246 3.41 -10.35 -0.88
N SER A 247 3.45 -10.67 0.42
CA SER A 247 2.26 -11.06 1.19
C SER A 247 1.23 -9.93 1.35
N LEU A 248 1.68 -8.67 1.19
CA LEU A 248 0.88 -7.45 1.18
C LEU A 248 0.40 -7.08 -0.24
N GLY A 249 0.80 -7.84 -1.27
CA GLY A 249 0.45 -7.60 -2.67
C GLY A 249 1.38 -6.65 -3.43
N TYR A 250 2.51 -6.26 -2.83
CA TYR A 250 3.55 -5.47 -3.49
C TYR A 250 4.52 -6.42 -4.20
N ARG A 251 4.69 -6.29 -5.51
CA ARG A 251 5.62 -7.13 -6.26
C ARG A 251 7.04 -6.60 -6.10
N THR A 252 7.92 -7.43 -5.55
CA THR A 252 9.36 -7.17 -5.48
C THR A 252 10.06 -8.09 -6.49
N TYR A 253 10.85 -7.52 -7.41
CA TYR A 253 11.65 -8.25 -8.38
C TYR A 253 13.11 -8.35 -7.95
#